data_AF-A0A7C4MP75-F1
#
_entry.id   AF-A0A7C4MP75-F1
#
_cell.length_a   1.000
_cell.length_b   1.000
_cell.length_c   1.000
_cell.angle_alpha   90.00
_cell.angle_beta   90.00
_cell.angle_gamma   90.00
#
_symmetry.space_group_name_H-M   'P 1'
#
loop_
_entity.id
_entity.type
_entity.pdbx_description
1 polymer ?
#
loop_
_entity_poly.entity_id
_entity_poly.type
_entity_poly.pdbx_seq_one_letter_code
_entity_poly.pdbx_strand_id
1 'polypeptide(L)'
;NQKPDAPLYKQYFMHGISHHLGIAVHDVGSRYQPFAPGMVLTCEPGIYIQEEGIGIRLENDVLITENGPVNLTADIPIEPDAVEAMMQRGADF
;
A
#
# COMPACT_ATOMS: atom_id res chain seq x y z
N ASN A 1 -9.27 -24.00 -8.82
CA ASN A 1 -10.74 -23.78 -8.78
C ASN A 1 -11.11 -22.30 -8.79
N GLN A 2 -10.69 -21.54 -9.81
CA GLN A 2 -11.19 -20.17 -10.08
C GLN A 2 -11.22 -19.94 -11.60
N LYS A 3 -12.07 -19.03 -12.09
CA LYS A 3 -12.05 -18.63 -13.49
C LYS A 3 -10.92 -17.61 -13.72
N PRO A 4 -10.09 -17.71 -14.78
CA PRO A 4 -8.96 -16.80 -14.99
C PRO A 4 -9.35 -15.31 -15.10
N ASP A 5 -10.53 -15.02 -15.64
CA ASP A 5 -11.10 -13.68 -15.83
C ASP A 5 -11.83 -13.15 -14.59
N ALA A 6 -12.15 -14.02 -13.63
CA ALA A 6 -12.83 -13.69 -12.37
C ALA A 6 -12.11 -14.36 -11.19
N PRO A 7 -10.90 -13.86 -10.84
CA PRO A 7 -10.16 -14.40 -9.72
C PRO A 7 -10.87 -14.08 -8.40
N LEU A 8 -10.91 -15.05 -7.49
CA LEU A 8 -11.71 -14.96 -6.26
C LEU A 8 -11.25 -13.83 -5.33
N TYR A 9 -9.95 -13.50 -5.32
CA TYR A 9 -9.43 -12.42 -4.49
C TYR A 9 -10.10 -11.07 -4.77
N LYS A 10 -10.62 -10.83 -5.99
CA LYS A 10 -11.25 -9.55 -6.36
C LYS A 10 -12.53 -9.26 -5.57
N GLN A 11 -13.13 -10.28 -4.97
CA GLN A 11 -14.23 -10.10 -4.02
C GLN A 11 -13.79 -9.25 -2.82
N TYR A 12 -12.55 -9.43 -2.36
CA TYR A 12 -12.02 -8.83 -1.14
C TYR A 12 -10.91 -7.78 -1.41
N PHE A 13 -10.35 -7.74 -2.61
CA PHE A 13 -9.32 -6.79 -3.05
C PHE A 13 -9.62 -6.29 -4.47
N MET A 14 -10.40 -5.21 -4.56
CA MET A 14 -11.03 -4.73 -5.79
C MET A 14 -10.28 -3.59 -6.51
N HIS A 15 -9.22 -3.05 -5.92
CA HIS A 15 -8.46 -1.94 -6.47
C HIS A 15 -7.04 -2.35 -6.94
N GLY A 16 -6.30 -1.39 -7.51
CA GLY A 16 -4.89 -1.58 -7.85
C GLY A 16 -3.99 -1.60 -6.61
N ILE A 17 -2.81 -2.20 -6.74
CA ILE A 17 -1.84 -2.30 -5.63
C ILE A 17 -0.96 -1.04 -5.46
N SER A 18 -0.98 -0.14 -6.44
CA SER A 18 -0.02 0.94 -6.55
C SER A 18 -0.46 1.99 -7.57
N HIS A 19 -0.09 3.24 -7.33
CA HIS A 19 -0.08 4.33 -8.30
C HIS A 19 1.19 5.18 -8.17
N HIS A 20 1.49 5.99 -9.19
CA HIS A 20 2.57 6.99 -9.09
C HIS A 20 2.17 8.07 -8.09
N LEU A 21 3.16 8.61 -7.37
CA LEU A 21 3.00 9.63 -6.36
C LEU A 21 3.99 10.77 -6.60
N GLY A 22 3.54 12.02 -6.46
CA GLY A 22 4.38 13.18 -6.62
C GLY A 22 3.64 14.47 -6.29
N ILE A 23 3.56 15.41 -7.23
CA ILE A 23 2.84 16.68 -6.98
C ILE A 23 1.33 16.43 -6.82
N ALA A 24 0.80 15.44 -7.54
CA ALA A 24 -0.52 14.91 -7.33
C ALA A 24 -0.46 13.59 -6.55
N VAL A 25 -1.49 13.32 -5.74
CA VAL A 25 -1.60 12.05 -4.99
C VAL A 25 -1.63 10.85 -5.95
N HIS A 26 -2.41 10.94 -7.03
CA HIS A 26 -2.33 10.02 -8.17
C HIS A 26 -1.60 10.74 -9.29
N ASP A 27 -0.27 10.66 -9.28
CA ASP A 27 0.54 11.42 -10.23
C ASP A 27 0.56 10.78 -11.63
N VAL A 28 0.99 11.58 -12.60
CA VAL A 28 1.16 11.14 -13.97
C VAL A 28 2.26 10.08 -14.06
N GLY A 29 1.97 8.98 -14.75
CA GLY A 29 2.95 7.94 -15.01
C GLY A 29 2.35 6.75 -15.73
N SER A 30 3.18 6.05 -16.51
CA SER A 30 2.72 4.85 -17.19
C SER A 30 2.61 3.69 -16.20
N ARG A 31 1.49 2.97 -16.27
CA ARG A 31 1.27 1.71 -15.54
C ARG A 31 2.04 0.53 -16.14
N TYR A 32 2.42 0.63 -17.41
CA TYR A 32 2.97 -0.49 -18.19
C TYR A 32 4.46 -0.35 -18.49
N GLN A 33 5.07 0.78 -18.12
CA GLN A 33 6.52 0.94 -18.24
C GLN A 33 7.23 0.22 -17.07
N PRO A 34 8.40 -0.40 -17.32
CA PRO A 34 9.24 -0.91 -16.25
C PRO A 34 9.61 0.21 -15.26
N PHE A 35 9.74 -0.15 -13.98
CA PHE A 35 10.22 0.78 -12.97
C PHE A 35 11.65 1.23 -13.28
N ALA A 36 11.90 2.51 -13.04
CA ALA A 36 13.21 3.12 -13.18
C ALA A 36 13.56 3.93 -11.92
N PRO A 37 14.86 4.06 -11.58
CA PRO A 37 15.30 4.92 -10.48
C PRO A 37 14.72 6.33 -10.58
N GLY A 38 14.30 6.88 -9.43
CA GLY A 38 13.68 8.20 -9.33
C GLY A 38 12.15 8.20 -9.38
N MET A 39 11.50 7.08 -9.77
CA MET A 39 10.05 6.94 -9.64
C MET A 39 9.64 6.81 -8.18
N VAL A 40 8.53 7.43 -7.80
CA VAL A 40 7.89 7.27 -6.48
C VAL A 40 6.50 6.69 -6.68
N LEU A 41 6.19 5.61 -5.98
CA LEU A 41 4.91 4.91 -6.08
C LEU A 41 4.40 4.51 -4.70
N THR A 42 3.09 4.33 -4.58
CA THR A 42 2.48 3.70 -3.41
C THR A 42 2.59 2.17 -3.48
N CYS A 43 2.51 1.50 -2.34
CA CYS A 43 2.32 0.06 -2.21
C CYS A 43 1.22 -0.17 -1.18
N GLU A 44 0.01 -0.48 -1.64
CA GLU A 44 -1.23 -0.32 -0.86
C GLU A 44 -2.15 -1.58 -0.86
N PRO A 45 -1.67 -2.76 -0.40
CA PRO A 45 -2.53 -3.92 -0.30
C PRO A 45 -3.68 -3.70 0.69
N GLY A 46 -4.88 -4.14 0.31
CA GLY A 46 -6.07 -4.07 1.16
C GLY A 46 -6.94 -5.31 1.06
N ILE A 47 -7.61 -5.65 2.16
CA ILE A 47 -8.63 -6.69 2.22
C ILE A 47 -9.87 -6.10 2.90
N TYR A 48 -11.02 -6.28 2.26
CA TYR A 48 -12.30 -5.72 2.69
C TYR A 48 -13.35 -6.83 2.74
N ILE A 49 -13.71 -7.28 3.94
CA ILE A 49 -14.66 -8.36 4.22
C ILE A 49 -15.97 -7.73 4.68
N GLN A 50 -16.88 -7.48 3.74
CA GLN A 50 -18.12 -6.75 3.99
C GLN A 50 -19.03 -7.47 5.01
N GLU A 51 -19.07 -8.80 4.95
CA GLU A 51 -19.86 -9.66 5.82
C GLU A 51 -19.43 -9.60 7.29
N GLU A 52 -18.18 -9.23 7.57
CA GLU A 52 -17.65 -9.03 8.93
C GLU A 52 -17.57 -7.56 9.32
N GLY A 53 -17.81 -6.63 8.39
CA GLY A 53 -17.62 -5.20 8.61
C GLY A 53 -16.16 -4.80 8.80
N ILE A 54 -15.21 -5.59 8.29
CA ILE A 54 -13.77 -5.39 8.45
C ILE A 54 -13.16 -4.92 7.13
N GLY A 55 -12.37 -3.85 7.19
CA GLY A 55 -11.56 -3.37 6.08
C GLY A 55 -10.22 -2.88 6.57
N ILE A 56 -9.14 -3.45 6.03
CA ILE A 56 -7.77 -3.10 6.42
C ILE A 56 -6.98 -2.83 5.14
N ARG A 57 -6.29 -1.69 5.10
CA ARG A 57 -5.29 -1.35 4.09
C ARG A 57 -4.05 -0.83 4.79
N LEU A 58 -2.90 -1.37 4.42
CA LEU A 58 -1.59 -0.87 4.84
C LEU A 58 -0.91 -0.32 3.60
N GLU A 59 -0.40 0.91 3.68
CA GLU A 59 0.10 1.64 2.53
C GLU A 59 1.42 2.32 2.85
N ASN A 60 2.40 2.16 1.96
CA ASN A 60 3.70 2.81 2.05
C ASN A 60 4.07 3.53 0.77
N ASP A 61 4.83 4.61 0.92
CA ASP A 61 5.41 5.35 -0.21
C ASP A 61 6.81 4.84 -0.49
N VAL A 62 7.09 4.49 -1.74
CA VAL A 62 8.32 3.81 -2.14
C VAL A 62 9.02 4.58 -3.24
N LEU A 63 10.28 4.97 -2.96
CA LEU A 63 11.20 5.50 -3.96
C LEU A 63 11.97 4.34 -4.61
N ILE A 64 11.89 4.24 -5.93
CA ILE A 64 12.73 3.31 -6.70
C ILE A 64 14.13 3.90 -6.82
N THR A 65 15.15 3.12 -6.47
CA THR A 65 16.56 3.49 -6.63
C THR A 65 17.34 2.42 -7.40
N GLU A 66 18.57 2.72 -7.79
CA GLU A 66 19.47 1.74 -8.43
C GLU A 66 19.81 0.56 -7.51
N ASN A 67 19.79 0.75 -6.19
CA ASN A 67 20.18 -0.24 -5.19
C ASN A 67 18.97 -0.92 -4.52
N GLY A 68 17.79 -0.82 -5.14
CA GLY A 68 16.52 -1.35 -4.61
C GLY A 68 15.55 -0.25 -4.14
N PRO A 69 14.32 -0.62 -3.79
CA PRO A 69 13.32 0.34 -3.31
C PRO A 69 13.67 0.85 -1.90
N VAL A 70 13.40 2.13 -1.65
CA VAL A 70 13.47 2.76 -0.33
C VAL A 70 12.05 3.08 0.12
N ASN A 71 11.67 2.58 1.30
CA ASN A 71 10.39 2.90 1.94
C ASN A 71 10.51 4.26 2.65
N LEU A 72 9.83 5.27 2.11
CA LEU A 72 9.83 6.65 2.64
C LEU A 72 8.97 6.80 3.89
N THR A 73 8.11 5.82 4.18
CA THR A 73 7.19 5.80 5.32
C THR A 73 7.55 4.71 6.33
N ALA A 74 8.81 4.25 6.33
CA ALA A 74 9.28 3.13 7.15
C ALA A 74 9.18 3.35 8.67
N ASP A 75 9.18 4.61 9.12
CA ASP A 75 9.12 4.96 10.53
C ASP A 75 7.70 4.85 11.13
N ILE A 76 6.69 4.61 10.30
CA ILE A 76 5.30 4.42 10.74
C ILE A 76 5.10 2.95 11.18
N PRO A 77 4.69 2.67 12.43
CA PRO A 77 4.48 1.31 12.88
C PRO A 77 3.30 0.66 12.16
N ILE A 78 3.50 -0.56 11.64
CA ILE A 78 2.46 -1.37 10.98
C ILE A 78 2.17 -2.69 11.70
N GLU A 79 3.10 -3.15 12.53
CA GLU A 79 2.91 -4.37 13.31
C GLU A 79 1.87 -4.10 14.42
N PRO A 80 0.87 -4.98 14.61
CA PRO A 80 -0.19 -4.77 15.60
C PRO A 80 0.33 -4.42 17.00
N ASP A 81 1.32 -5.18 17.49
CA ASP A 81 1.92 -4.93 18.81
C ASP A 81 2.59 -3.54 18.90
N ALA A 82 3.21 -3.07 17.82
CA ALA A 82 3.85 -1.76 17.77
C ALA A 82 2.80 -0.63 17.75
N VAL A 83 1.69 -0.83 17.02
CA VAL A 83 0.55 0.09 17.00
C VAL A 83 -0.10 0.15 18.39
N GLU A 84 -0.39 -1.00 19.01
CA GLU A 84 -0.95 -1.07 20.36
C GLU A 84 -0.05 -0.41 21.39
N ALA A 85 1.26 -0.69 21.34
CA ALA A 85 2.24 -0.05 22.22
C ALA A 85 2.31 1.47 21.99
N MET A 86 2.19 1.94 20.75
CA MET A 86 2.11 3.37 20.43
C MET A 86 0.83 3.99 21.01
N MET A 87 -0.33 3.35 20.86
CA MET A 87 -1.60 3.83 21.42
C MET A 87 -1.58 3.89 22.95
N GLN A 88 -0.96 2.91 23.61
CA GLN A 88 -0.84 2.85 25.07
C GLN A 88 0.07 3.95 25.65
N ARG A 89 1.07 4.41 24.89
CA ARG A 89 1.99 5.47 25.33
C ARG A 89 1.33 6.85 25.44
N GLY A 90 0.10 7.01 24.94
CA GLY A 90 -0.58 8.31 24.89
C GLY A 90 -0.07 9.14 23.72
N ALA A 91 -0.98 9.87 23.07
CA ALA A 91 -0.66 10.80 22.00
C ALA A 91 0.04 12.05 22.55
N ASP A 92 1.30 11.91 22.97
CA ASP A 92 2.18 13.04 23.24
C ASP A 92 2.74 13.56 21.90
N PHE A 93 1.87 14.24 21.14
CA PHE A 93 2.22 15.16 20.07
C PHE A 93 1.95 16.60 20.52
#